data_AF-A0A9C6T492-F1
#
_entry.id   AF-A0A9C6T492-F1
#
_cell.length_a   1.000
_cell.length_b   1.000
_cell.length_c   1.000
_cell.angle_alpha   90.00
_cell.angle_beta   90.00
_cell.angle_gamma   90.00
#
_symmetry.space_group_name_H-M   'P 1'
#
loop_
_entity.id
_entity.type
_entity.pdbx_description
1 polymer ?
#
loop_
_entity_poly.entity_id
_entity_poly.type
_entity_poly.pdbx_seq_one_letter_code
_entity_poly.pdbx_strand_id
1 'polypeptide(L)'
;MSDNGTNFRGASRVLKDEVERISTRDVESKYPEMEFMFIPPGSPHMGGAWERLVRSTKSILTEILPPGGLREEVLRAALADVEGILNSRPLTYVPLESADSEALTPNHFLLGTLVEFVNETAKSITVTSLPKDSEFRAS
;
A
#
# COMPACT_ATOMS: atom_id res chain seq x y z
N MET A 1 0.61 3.07 -12.54
CA MET A 1 -0.34 2.60 -13.57
C MET A 1 -1.74 3.11 -13.21
N SER A 2 -2.52 3.61 -14.17
CA SER A 2 -3.86 4.20 -13.95
C SER A 2 -4.82 3.88 -15.10
N ASP A 3 -6.13 4.06 -14.88
CA ASP A 3 -7.11 4.02 -15.98
C ASP A 3 -7.00 5.23 -16.93
N ASN A 4 -7.66 5.16 -18.08
CA ASN A 4 -7.68 6.23 -19.10
C ASN A 4 -8.64 7.38 -18.77
N GLY A 5 -9.06 7.53 -17.52
CA GLY A 5 -9.88 8.64 -17.07
C GLY A 5 -9.22 9.98 -17.38
N THR A 6 -10.02 10.93 -17.85
CA THR A 6 -9.57 12.27 -18.24
C THR A 6 -8.88 12.99 -17.08
N ASN A 7 -9.34 12.78 -15.85
CA ASN A 7 -8.71 13.31 -14.63
C ASN A 7 -7.26 12.84 -14.47
N PHE A 8 -6.99 11.54 -14.67
CA PHE A 8 -5.63 11.00 -14.54
C PHE A 8 -4.73 11.41 -15.71
N ARG A 9 -5.27 11.51 -16.92
CA ARG A 9 -4.53 12.04 -18.08
C ARG A 9 -4.17 13.51 -17.90
N GLY A 10 -5.11 14.32 -17.40
CA GLY A 10 -4.88 15.72 -17.06
C GLY A 10 -3.84 15.88 -15.95
N ALA A 11 -3.99 15.14 -14.85
CA ALA A 11 -3.04 15.15 -13.75
C ALA A 11 -1.64 14.72 -14.20
N SER A 12 -1.52 13.68 -15.03
CA SER A 12 -0.25 13.23 -15.58
C SER A 12 0.42 14.32 -16.41
N ARG A 13 -0.34 15.08 -17.22
CA ARG A 13 0.19 16.20 -17.98
C ARG A 13 0.68 17.32 -17.06
N VAL A 14 -0.15 17.76 -16.13
CA VAL A 14 0.20 18.85 -15.20
C VAL A 14 1.44 18.48 -14.38
N LEU A 15 1.52 17.25 -13.87
CA LEU A 15 2.65 16.81 -13.07
C LEU A 15 3.93 16.70 -13.89
N LYS A 16 3.86 16.27 -15.16
CA LYS A 16 5.03 16.29 -16.06
C LYS A 16 5.53 17.71 -16.32
N ASP A 17 4.62 18.62 -16.67
CA ASP A 17 4.95 20.02 -16.94
C ASP A 17 5.60 20.69 -15.70
N GLU A 18 5.08 20.41 -14.49
CA GLU A 18 5.64 20.94 -13.25
C GLU A 18 6.99 20.31 -12.89
N VAL A 19 7.16 18.99 -13.10
CA VAL A 19 8.45 18.32 -12.89
C VAL A 19 9.51 18.90 -13.82
N GLU A 20 9.20 19.08 -15.10
CA GLU A 20 10.11 19.73 -16.06
C GLU A 20 10.47 21.16 -15.64
N ARG A 21 9.51 21.90 -15.08
CA ARG A 21 9.73 23.27 -14.60
C ARG A 21 10.68 23.35 -13.40
N ILE A 22 10.65 22.37 -12.50
CA ILE A 22 11.50 22.32 -11.30
C ILE A 22 12.73 21.42 -11.48
N SER A 23 12.86 20.74 -12.62
CA SER A 23 13.91 19.75 -12.86
C SER A 23 15.27 20.42 -12.84
N THR A 24 15.97 20.19 -11.74
CA THR A 24 17.36 20.59 -11.54
C THR A 24 18.16 19.32 -11.31
N ARG A 25 19.47 19.39 -11.54
CA ARG A 25 20.39 18.27 -11.32
C ARG A 25 20.26 17.64 -9.92
N ASP A 26 19.97 18.47 -8.91
CA ASP A 26 19.77 18.02 -7.53
C ASP A 26 18.43 17.31 -7.33
N VAL A 27 17.39 17.70 -8.08
CA VAL A 27 16.07 17.02 -8.05
C VAL A 27 16.16 15.68 -8.77
N GLU A 28 16.75 15.64 -9.96
CA GLU A 28 16.91 14.42 -10.77
C GLU A 28 17.81 13.38 -10.10
N SER A 29 18.84 13.81 -9.36
CA SER A 29 19.71 12.88 -8.63
C SER A 29 19.08 12.34 -7.35
N LYS A 30 18.14 13.07 -6.74
CA LYS A 30 17.54 12.72 -5.46
C LYS A 30 16.22 11.95 -5.62
N TYR A 31 15.47 12.19 -6.69
CA TYR A 31 14.17 11.57 -6.91
C TYR A 31 14.19 10.81 -8.23
N PRO A 32 13.83 9.51 -8.21
CA PRO A 32 13.71 8.74 -9.44
C PRO A 32 12.60 9.31 -10.32
N GLU A 33 12.77 9.20 -11.63
CA GLU A 33 11.78 9.64 -12.61
C GLU A 33 10.47 8.85 -12.43
N MET A 34 9.34 9.57 -12.39
CA MET A 34 8.02 8.97 -12.25
C MET A 34 7.40 8.70 -13.62
N GLU A 35 7.16 7.43 -13.94
CA GLU A 35 6.48 7.03 -15.17
C GLU A 35 4.96 6.86 -14.97
N PHE A 36 4.17 7.66 -15.69
CA PHE A 36 2.73 7.47 -15.80
C PHE A 36 2.37 6.39 -16.82
N MET A 37 2.16 5.17 -16.33
CA MET A 37 1.60 4.09 -17.14
C MET A 37 0.07 4.12 -17.15
N PHE A 38 -0.56 3.89 -18.31
CA PHE A 38 -2.01 3.81 -18.46
C PHE A 38 -2.44 2.45 -19.00
N ILE A 39 -3.56 1.93 -18.51
CA ILE A 39 -4.08 0.63 -18.94
C ILE A 39 -4.40 0.69 -20.45
N PRO A 40 -3.96 -0.28 -21.26
CA PRO A 40 -4.29 -0.35 -22.68
C PRO A 40 -5.82 -0.42 -22.89
N PRO A 41 -6.36 0.21 -23.95
CA PRO A 41 -7.76 0.07 -24.30
C PRO A 41 -8.09 -1.40 -24.56
N GLY A 42 -9.16 -1.91 -23.94
CA GLY A 42 -9.59 -3.31 -24.09
C GLY A 42 -8.97 -4.30 -23.08
N SER A 43 -8.20 -3.84 -22.08
CA SER A 43 -7.60 -4.70 -21.04
C SER A 43 -8.18 -4.47 -19.63
N PRO A 44 -9.49 -4.69 -19.40
CA PRO A 44 -10.14 -4.42 -18.10
C PRO A 44 -9.58 -5.27 -16.96
N HIS A 45 -9.01 -6.43 -17.26
CA HIS A 45 -8.39 -7.33 -16.27
C HIS A 45 -7.20 -6.68 -15.53
N MET A 46 -6.49 -5.73 -16.15
CA MET A 46 -5.38 -5.00 -15.49
C MET A 46 -5.88 -4.09 -14.36
N GLY A 47 -7.16 -3.75 -14.36
CA GLY A 47 -7.81 -3.00 -13.28
C GLY A 47 -8.32 -3.86 -12.13
N GLY A 48 -8.43 -5.18 -12.30
CA GLY A 48 -9.18 -6.03 -11.36
C GLY A 48 -8.63 -6.03 -9.93
N ALA A 49 -7.31 -5.89 -9.75
CA ALA A 49 -6.70 -5.85 -8.42
C ALA A 49 -7.08 -4.57 -7.64
N TRP A 50 -6.97 -3.39 -8.27
CA TRP A 50 -7.34 -2.13 -7.63
C TRP A 50 -8.85 -2.04 -7.39
N GLU A 51 -9.67 -2.54 -8.32
CA GLU A 51 -11.13 -2.57 -8.15
C GLU A 51 -11.57 -3.45 -6.96
N ARG A 52 -10.90 -4.59 -6.76
CA ARG A 52 -11.11 -5.45 -5.59
C ARG A 52 -10.73 -4.73 -4.31
N LEU A 53 -9.58 -4.03 -4.29
CA LEU A 53 -9.16 -3.23 -3.14
C LEU A 53 -10.18 -2.11 -2.84
N VAL A 54 -10.63 -1.35 -3.84
CA VAL A 54 -11.68 -0.33 -3.67
C VAL A 54 -12.96 -0.92 -3.09
N ARG A 55 -13.36 -2.10 -3.56
CA ARG A 55 -14.53 -2.79 -3.02
C ARG A 55 -14.34 -3.15 -1.55
N SER A 56 -13.19 -3.70 -1.17
CA SER A 56 -12.87 -4.01 0.24
C SER A 56 -12.85 -2.75 1.10
N THR A 57 -12.20 -1.68 0.64
CA THR A 57 -12.19 -0.36 1.32
C THR A 57 -13.61 0.14 1.57
N LYS A 58 -14.47 0.16 0.54
CA LYS A 58 -15.86 0.60 0.65
C LYS A 58 -16.67 -0.27 1.59
N SER A 59 -16.45 -1.58 1.56
CA SER A 59 -17.13 -2.52 2.45
C SER A 59 -16.82 -2.20 3.91
N ILE A 60 -15.53 -2.06 4.26
CA ILE A 60 -15.12 -1.76 5.64
C ILE A 60 -15.63 -0.37 6.05
N LEU A 61 -15.50 0.64 5.18
CA LEU A 61 -16.01 1.99 5.44
C LEU A 61 -17.52 1.99 5.74
N THR A 62 -18.30 1.19 5.03
CA THR A 62 -19.76 1.09 5.24
C THR A 62 -20.10 0.52 6.61
N GLU A 63 -19.27 -0.38 7.14
CA GLU A 63 -19.46 -0.96 8.47
C GLU A 63 -19.03 -0.03 9.61
N ILE A 64 -17.96 0.77 9.42
CA ILE A 64 -17.39 1.59 10.50
C ILE A 64 -17.97 3.01 10.56
N LEU A 65 -18.50 3.54 9.45
CA LEU A 65 -18.98 4.91 9.40
C LEU A 65 -20.38 5.05 10.01
N PRO A 66 -20.60 6.03 10.92
CA PRO A 66 -21.89 6.22 11.55
C PRO A 66 -22.93 6.77 10.57
N PRO A 67 -24.22 6.43 10.75
CA PRO A 67 -25.30 7.04 9.99
C PRO A 67 -25.48 8.50 10.42
N GLY A 68 -25.53 9.44 9.46
CA GLY A 68 -25.93 10.83 9.73
C GLY A 68 -24.88 11.91 9.47
N GLY A 69 -24.23 11.89 8.30
CA GLY A 69 -23.34 12.96 7.86
C GLY A 69 -21.90 12.76 8.34
N LEU A 70 -20.97 12.88 7.40
CA LEU A 70 -19.56 12.56 7.61
C LEU A 70 -18.74 13.84 7.72
N ARG A 71 -18.07 14.03 8.86
CA ARG A 71 -17.07 15.09 9.02
C ARG A 71 -15.74 14.65 8.42
N GLU A 72 -14.94 15.59 7.95
CA GLU A 72 -13.66 15.29 7.28
C GLU A 72 -12.71 14.53 8.20
N GLU A 73 -12.62 14.93 9.46
CA GLU A 73 -11.77 14.29 10.47
C GLU A 73 -12.17 12.83 10.73
N VAL A 74 -13.48 12.54 10.71
CA VAL A 74 -14.01 11.18 10.88
C VAL A 74 -13.67 10.33 9.67
N LEU A 75 -13.81 10.86 8.46
CA LEU A 75 -13.43 10.16 7.24
C LEU A 75 -11.93 9.85 7.22
N ARG A 76 -11.07 10.81 7.60
CA ARG A 76 -9.62 10.62 7.65
C ARG A 76 -9.23 9.52 8.64
N ALA A 77 -9.79 9.54 9.84
CA ALA A 77 -9.55 8.50 10.84
C ALA A 77 -10.02 7.12 10.33
N ALA A 78 -11.25 7.05 9.80
CA ALA A 78 -11.81 5.82 9.24
C ALA A 78 -10.97 5.25 8.09
N LEU A 79 -10.42 6.10 7.22
CA LEU A 79 -9.52 5.66 6.15
C LEU A 79 -8.20 5.09 6.68
N ALA A 80 -7.64 5.67 7.76
CA ALA A 80 -6.44 5.14 8.41
C ALA A 80 -6.71 3.77 9.04
N ASP A 81 -7.86 3.57 9.68
CA ASP A 81 -8.26 2.27 10.22
C ASP A 81 -8.43 1.23 9.10
N VAL A 82 -9.07 1.62 8.00
CA VAL A 82 -9.25 0.75 6.83
C VAL A 82 -7.92 0.37 6.19
N GLU A 83 -6.97 1.31 6.09
CA GLU A 83 -5.62 1.05 5.62
C GLU A 83 -4.93 0.01 6.50
N GLY A 84 -4.98 0.18 7.83
CA GLY A 84 -4.44 -0.77 8.80
C GLY A 84 -5.04 -2.17 8.63
N ILE A 85 -6.36 -2.28 8.51
CA ILE A 85 -7.07 -3.55 8.30
C ILE A 85 -6.64 -4.21 6.98
N LEU A 86 -6.60 -3.44 5.88
CA LEU A 86 -6.26 -3.97 4.56
C LEU A 86 -4.80 -4.39 4.47
N ASN A 87 -3.89 -3.74 5.18
CA ASN A 87 -2.47 -4.06 5.17
C ASN A 87 -2.08 -5.15 6.17
N SER A 88 -2.89 -5.40 7.21
CA SER A 88 -2.70 -6.51 8.15
C SER A 88 -3.46 -7.79 7.77
N ARG A 89 -4.22 -7.78 6.66
CA ARG A 89 -4.98 -8.97 6.25
C ARG A 89 -4.06 -10.11 5.79
N PRO A 90 -4.33 -11.36 6.17
CA PRO A 90 -3.65 -12.54 5.63
C PRO A 90 -3.75 -12.63 4.09
N LEU A 91 -2.61 -12.88 3.43
CA LEU A 91 -2.51 -13.21 2.00
C LEU A 91 -2.52 -14.71 1.75
N THR A 92 -2.13 -15.49 2.75
CA THR A 92 -2.09 -16.96 2.71
C THR A 92 -3.00 -17.55 3.76
N TYR A 93 -3.46 -18.77 3.50
CA TYR A 93 -4.10 -19.58 4.52
C TYR A 93 -3.03 -20.03 5.53
N VAL A 94 -3.28 -19.81 6.82
CA VAL A 94 -2.45 -20.36 7.91
C VAL A 94 -3.10 -21.65 8.40
N PRO A 95 -2.43 -22.81 8.27
CA PRO A 95 -2.91 -24.06 8.87
C PRO A 95 -2.93 -23.95 10.40
N LEU A 96 -4.01 -24.43 11.02
CA LEU A 96 -4.20 -24.44 12.48
C LEU A 96 -3.19 -25.32 13.24
N GLU A 97 -2.34 -26.07 12.54
CA GLU A 97 -1.47 -27.10 13.12
C GLU A 97 -0.18 -26.58 13.75
N SER A 98 0.14 -25.30 13.61
CA SER A 98 1.25 -24.68 14.35
C SER A 98 0.84 -23.31 14.88
N ALA A 99 0.85 -23.17 16.21
CA ALA A 99 0.57 -21.91 16.90
C ALA A 99 1.60 -20.80 16.56
N ASP A 100 2.73 -21.19 15.96
CA ASP A 100 3.85 -20.32 15.59
C ASP A 100 3.84 -19.90 14.10
N SER A 101 2.84 -20.32 13.30
CA SER A 101 2.76 -19.91 11.89
C SER A 101 2.09 -18.54 11.76
N GLU A 102 2.88 -17.49 11.57
CA GLU A 102 2.37 -16.16 11.27
C GLU A 102 1.87 -16.07 9.81
N ALA A 103 0.71 -15.43 9.62
CA ALA A 103 0.16 -15.21 8.28
C ALA A 103 0.97 -14.15 7.53
N LEU A 104 1.28 -14.40 6.26
CA LEU A 104 1.93 -13.38 5.43
C LEU A 104 0.92 -12.25 5.12
N THR A 105 1.25 -11.00 5.45
CA THR A 105 0.37 -9.83 5.23
C THR A 105 1.00 -8.85 4.22
N PRO A 106 0.22 -7.95 3.59
CA PRO A 106 0.80 -6.86 2.79
C PRO A 106 1.83 -6.02 3.55
N ASN A 107 1.62 -5.76 4.84
CA ASN A 107 2.56 -5.02 5.69
C ASN A 107 3.96 -5.63 5.69
N HIS A 108 4.08 -6.97 5.66
CA HIS A 108 5.38 -7.64 5.59
C HIS A 108 6.16 -7.26 4.31
N PHE A 109 5.46 -7.03 3.20
CA PHE A 109 6.08 -6.56 1.96
C PHE A 109 6.36 -5.06 1.95
N LEU A 110 5.48 -4.25 2.54
CA LEU A 110 5.63 -2.79 2.54
C LEU A 110 6.74 -2.32 3.48
N LEU A 111 6.91 -2.98 4.63
CA LEU A 111 7.85 -2.57 5.68
C LEU A 111 9.16 -3.36 5.62
N GLY A 112 9.22 -4.46 4.87
CA GLY A 112 10.43 -5.27 4.70
C GLY A 112 10.84 -6.05 5.95
N THR A 113 10.01 -6.06 6.99
CA THR A 113 10.19 -6.79 8.26
C THR A 113 8.85 -7.34 8.75
N LEU A 114 8.87 -8.44 9.51
CA LEU A 114 7.69 -8.94 10.22
C LEU A 114 7.25 -7.87 11.24
N VAL A 115 5.97 -7.55 11.27
CA VAL A 115 5.41 -6.56 12.21
C VAL A 115 4.65 -7.34 13.26
N GLU A 116 5.32 -7.64 14.38
CA GLU A 116 4.65 -8.17 15.55
C GLU A 116 3.77 -7.07 16.16
N PHE A 117 2.45 -7.17 15.98
CA PHE A 117 1.51 -6.37 16.75
C PHE A 117 1.51 -6.88 18.20
N VAL A 118 2.33 -6.26 19.04
CA VAL A 118 2.32 -6.50 20.49
C VAL A 118 1.00 -5.98 21.04
N ASN A 119 0.15 -6.91 21.47
CA ASN A 119 -1.12 -6.62 22.14
C ASN A 119 -0.85 -5.73 23.37
N GLU A 120 -1.70 -4.73 23.58
CA GLU A 120 -1.47 -3.55 24.42
C GLU A 120 -1.33 -3.90 25.92
N THR A 121 -0.17 -4.39 26.36
CA THR A 121 0.22 -4.44 27.78
C THR A 121 1.73 -4.52 28.05
N ALA A 122 2.59 -4.46 27.03
CA ALA A 122 4.03 -4.47 27.26
C ALA A 122 4.74 -3.41 26.39
N LYS A 123 5.43 -2.51 27.10
CA LYS A 123 6.34 -1.49 26.56
C LYS A 123 7.43 -2.11 25.68
N SER A 124 7.93 -1.28 24.76
CA SER A 124 9.17 -1.40 23.97
C SER A 124 9.03 -2.05 22.59
N ILE A 125 8.99 -1.20 21.56
CA ILE A 125 9.21 -1.58 20.16
C ILE A 125 10.66 -2.07 20.03
N THR A 126 10.85 -3.33 19.63
CA THR A 126 12.17 -3.84 19.27
C THR A 126 12.13 -4.23 17.80
N VAL A 127 12.89 -3.52 16.96
CA VAL A 127 13.04 -3.83 15.53
C VAL A 127 14.09 -4.93 15.42
N THR A 128 13.68 -6.14 15.05
CA THR A 128 14.63 -7.22 14.74
C THR A 128 14.91 -7.20 13.23
N SER A 129 16.10 -6.74 12.84
CA SER A 129 16.56 -6.79 11.46
C SER A 129 16.79 -8.24 11.02
N LEU A 130 16.32 -8.60 9.82
CA LEU A 130 16.66 -9.87 9.19
C LEU A 130 18.17 -9.95 8.89
N PRO A 131 18.85 -11.07 9.15
CA PRO A 131 20.26 -11.24 8.82
C PRO A 131 20.47 -11.20 7.31
N LYS A 132 21.52 -10.48 6.88
CA LYS A 132 21.99 -10.50 5.50
C LYS A 132 22.77 -11.81 5.29
N ASP A 133 22.18 -12.77 4.59
CA ASP A 133 22.91 -13.95 4.15
C ASP A 133 24.03 -13.54 3.19
N SER A 134 25.25 -13.77 3.68
CA SER A 134 26.53 -13.60 3.01
C SER A 134 26.85 -14.80 2.13
N GLU A 135 27.27 -14.49 0.89
CA GLU A 135 28.21 -15.24 0.05
C GLU A 135 27.92 -16.72 -0.28
N PHE A 136 27.50 -16.97 -1.53
CA PHE A 136 27.79 -18.23 -2.22
C PHE A 136 28.77 -17.95 -3.37
N ARG A 137 30.06 -18.20 -3.14
CA ARG A 137 31.11 -18.20 -4.16
C ARG A 137 30.92 -19.43 -5.05
N ALA A 138 30.77 -19.21 -6.36
CA ALA A 138 30.94 -20.26 -7.35
C ALA A 138 32.41 -20.68 -7.43
N SER A 139 32.67 -21.98 -7.53
CA SER A 139 33.91 -22.57 -8.04
C SER A 139 33.54 -23.57 -9.13
#